data_AF-A0A2E8XZL4-F1
#
_entry.id   AF-A0A2E8XZL4-F1
#
_cell.length_a   1.000
_cell.length_b   1.000
_cell.length_c   1.000
_cell.angle_alpha   90.00
_cell.angle_beta   90.00
_cell.angle_gamma   90.00
#
_symmetry.space_group_name_H-M   'P 1'
#
loop_
_entity.id
_entity.type
_entity.pdbx_description
1 polymer ?
#
loop_
_entity_poly.entity_id
_entity_poly.type
_entity_poly.pdbx_seq_one_letter_code
_entity_poly.pdbx_strand_id
1 'polypeptide(L)'
;MSITESELDEARAGWGNALIDISRAFDEDGFDAARAVAEQMLNDAYGYGFGPVLFKPTMASGEQTFRSTKNGALSYFVGHDNDFPLDGGFGLKGWRAMRSVTAASFIEGDV
;
A
#
# COMPACT_ATOMS: atom_id res chain seq x y z
N MET A 1 13.29 19.50 -8.53
CA MET A 1 12.17 19.97 -7.68
C MET A 1 12.37 19.31 -6.34
N SER A 2 12.44 20.08 -5.26
CA SER A 2 12.64 19.55 -3.90
C SER A 2 11.31 19.08 -3.33
N ILE A 3 11.30 17.93 -2.66
CA ILE A 3 10.15 17.46 -1.89
C ILE A 3 9.91 18.41 -0.72
N THR A 4 8.64 18.66 -0.39
CA THR A 4 8.19 19.52 0.72
C THR A 4 7.56 18.71 1.85
N GLU A 5 7.45 19.28 3.05
CA GLU A 5 6.72 18.64 4.15
C GLU A 5 5.26 18.36 3.80
N SER A 6 4.61 19.27 3.06
CA SER A 6 3.22 19.10 2.59
C SER A 6 3.10 17.86 1.71
N GLU A 7 4.02 17.68 0.75
CA GLU A 7 4.01 16.50 -0.12
C GLU A 7 4.24 15.20 0.67
N LEU A 8 5.07 15.22 1.73
CA LEU A 8 5.24 14.06 2.60
C LEU A 8 3.96 13.74 3.38
N ASP A 9 3.25 14.75 3.88
CA ASP A 9 2.00 14.57 4.61
C ASP A 9 0.86 14.11 3.70
N GLU A 10 0.76 14.67 2.50
CA GLU A 10 -0.18 14.26 1.46
C GLU A 10 0.07 12.80 1.04
N ALA A 11 1.33 12.38 0.88
CA ALA A 11 1.66 11.00 0.56
C ALA A 11 1.22 10.02 1.67
N ARG A 12 1.44 10.37 2.95
CA ARG A 12 1.02 9.55 4.10
C ARG A 12 -0.50 9.46 4.20
N ALA A 13 -1.18 10.60 4.04
CA ALA A 13 -2.64 10.66 4.04
C ALA A 13 -3.23 9.85 2.88
N GLY A 14 -2.67 10.01 1.68
CA GLY A 14 -3.05 9.26 0.48
C GLY A 14 -2.94 7.75 0.67
N TRP A 15 -1.82 7.27 1.23
CA TRP A 15 -1.65 5.84 1.52
C TRP A 15 -2.74 5.30 2.47
N GLY A 16 -3.03 6.04 3.55
CA GLY A 16 -4.05 5.63 4.51
C GLY A 16 -5.48 5.73 3.96
N ASN A 17 -5.78 6.75 3.17
CA ASN A 17 -7.08 6.91 2.49
C ASN A 17 -7.32 5.76 1.52
N ALA A 18 -6.31 5.42 0.70
CA ALA A 18 -6.40 4.32 -0.24
C ALA A 18 -6.72 2.98 0.44
N LEU A 19 -6.17 2.73 1.64
CA LEU A 19 -6.51 1.53 2.42
C LEU A 19 -7.99 1.49 2.82
N ILE A 20 -8.56 2.63 3.22
CA ILE A 20 -9.99 2.75 3.52
C ILE A 20 -10.81 2.57 2.25
N ASP A 21 -10.39 3.13 1.13
CA ASP A 21 -11.08 3.03 -0.15
C ASP A 21 -11.12 1.58 -0.67
N ILE A 22 -10.05 0.81 -0.50
CA ILE A 22 -10.03 -0.64 -0.79
C ILE A 22 -11.09 -1.36 0.04
N SER A 23 -11.14 -1.09 1.35
CA SER A 23 -12.13 -1.70 2.23
C SER A 23 -13.55 -1.32 1.82
N ARG A 24 -13.81 -0.05 1.52
CA ARG A 24 -15.14 0.40 1.09
C ARG A 24 -15.56 -0.21 -0.23
N ALA A 25 -14.67 -0.21 -1.23
CA ALA A 25 -14.93 -0.85 -2.52
C ALA A 25 -15.24 -2.34 -2.36
N PHE A 26 -14.55 -3.03 -1.44
CA PHE A 26 -14.87 -4.43 -1.15
C PHE A 26 -16.26 -4.61 -0.55
N ASP A 27 -16.62 -3.77 0.41
CA ASP A 27 -17.90 -3.86 1.11
C ASP A 27 -19.09 -3.44 0.24
N GLU A 28 -18.89 -2.47 -0.66
CA GLU A 28 -19.92 -1.88 -1.52
C GLU A 28 -20.08 -2.69 -2.83
N ASP A 29 -18.97 -3.05 -3.48
CA ASP A 29 -18.94 -3.57 -4.87
C ASP A 29 -18.19 -4.91 -5.02
N GLY A 30 -17.59 -5.44 -3.95
CA GLY A 30 -16.93 -6.74 -3.93
C GLY A 30 -15.46 -6.74 -4.39
N PHE A 31 -14.94 -7.96 -4.62
CA PHE A 31 -13.51 -8.20 -4.81
C PHE A 31 -12.90 -7.46 -6.00
N ASP A 32 -13.55 -7.46 -7.16
CA ASP A 32 -12.97 -6.87 -8.38
C ASP A 32 -12.81 -5.35 -8.25
N ALA A 33 -13.76 -4.68 -7.58
CA ALA A 33 -13.66 -3.26 -7.28
C ALA A 33 -12.52 -2.96 -6.29
N ALA A 34 -12.42 -3.74 -5.21
CA ALA A 34 -11.33 -3.62 -4.25
C ALA A 34 -9.95 -3.83 -4.89
N ARG A 35 -9.85 -4.82 -5.80
CA ARG A 35 -8.64 -5.10 -6.57
C ARG A 35 -8.26 -3.92 -7.46
N ALA A 36 -9.20 -3.34 -8.19
CA ALA A 36 -8.93 -2.18 -9.04
C ALA A 36 -8.42 -0.98 -8.23
N VAL A 37 -9.01 -0.70 -7.08
CA VAL A 37 -8.55 0.37 -6.17
C VAL A 37 -7.15 0.07 -5.63
N ALA A 38 -6.88 -1.17 -5.21
CA ALA A 38 -5.55 -1.57 -4.74
C ALA A 38 -4.48 -1.49 -5.84
N GLU A 39 -4.81 -1.87 -7.07
CA GLU A 39 -3.92 -1.75 -8.22
C GLU A 39 -3.57 -0.30 -8.54
N GLN A 40 -4.55 0.61 -8.41
CA GLN A 40 -4.36 2.04 -8.60
C GLN A 40 -3.49 2.64 -7.48
N MET A 41 -3.82 2.33 -6.21
CA MET A 41 -2.98 2.71 -5.06
C MET A 41 -1.52 2.32 -5.26
N LEU A 42 -1.26 1.10 -5.76
CA LEU A 42 0.10 0.62 -6.01
C LEU A 42 0.81 1.38 -7.13
N ASN A 43 0.08 1.85 -8.15
CA ASN A 43 0.65 2.69 -9.21
C ASN A 43 1.04 4.07 -8.67
N ASP A 44 0.20 4.64 -7.80
CA ASP A 44 0.35 6.01 -7.34
C ASP A 44 1.41 6.12 -6.24
N ALA A 45 1.46 5.15 -5.32
CA ALA A 45 2.31 5.21 -4.13
C ALA A 45 3.67 4.53 -4.30
N TYR A 46 3.86 3.68 -5.32
CA TYR A 46 5.07 2.86 -5.45
C TYR A 46 5.68 2.95 -6.85
N GLY A 47 6.99 3.17 -6.89
CA GLY A 47 7.77 3.35 -8.12
C GLY A 47 8.08 2.06 -8.88
N TYR A 48 7.14 1.11 -9.01
CA TYR A 48 7.36 -0.15 -9.74
C TYR A 48 7.74 0.05 -11.22
N GLY A 49 7.41 1.21 -11.81
CA GLY A 49 7.86 1.60 -13.15
C GLY A 49 9.33 2.04 -13.25
N PHE A 50 9.98 2.32 -12.12
CA PHE A 50 11.38 2.76 -12.05
C PHE A 50 12.33 1.62 -11.67
N GLY A 51 11.81 0.52 -11.13
CA GLY A 51 12.60 -0.65 -10.74
C GLY A 51 11.92 -1.50 -9.66
N PRO A 52 12.62 -2.49 -9.11
CA PRO A 52 12.12 -3.29 -8.00
C PRO A 52 11.87 -2.43 -6.75
N VAL A 53 10.77 -2.70 -6.05
CA VAL A 53 10.43 -2.04 -4.78
C VAL A 53 10.48 -3.08 -3.68
N LEU A 54 11.15 -2.80 -2.56
CA LEU A 54 11.20 -3.69 -1.40
C LEU A 54 9.96 -3.51 -0.50
N PHE A 55 8.79 -3.89 -1.00
CA PHE A 55 7.56 -3.82 -0.21
C PHE A 55 7.59 -4.89 0.88
N LYS A 56 7.47 -4.51 2.16
CA LYS A 56 7.49 -5.43 3.29
C LYS A 56 6.10 -5.52 3.95
N PRO A 57 5.31 -6.57 3.68
CA PRO A 57 4.06 -6.81 4.39
C PRO A 57 4.24 -6.81 5.92
N THR A 58 3.20 -6.41 6.65
CA THR A 58 3.22 -6.40 8.12
C THR A 58 3.35 -7.81 8.71
N MET A 59 2.76 -8.83 8.04
CA MET A 59 2.64 -10.20 8.54
C MET A 59 3.49 -11.22 7.78
N ALA A 60 4.34 -10.80 6.84
CA ALA A 60 5.18 -11.72 6.08
C ALA A 60 6.51 -12.02 6.80
N SER A 61 7.03 -13.23 6.58
CA SER A 61 8.30 -13.72 7.12
C SER A 61 9.00 -14.65 6.12
N GLY A 62 10.25 -15.03 6.41
CA GLY A 62 11.03 -15.95 5.57
C GLY A 62 11.35 -15.38 4.18
N GLU A 63 11.37 -16.24 3.17
CA GLU A 63 11.63 -15.87 1.76
C GLU A 63 10.61 -14.84 1.22
N GLN A 64 9.45 -14.77 1.87
CA GLN A 64 8.33 -13.92 1.52
C GLN A 64 8.32 -12.58 2.27
N THR A 65 9.36 -12.27 3.05
CA THR A 65 9.46 -11.02 3.84
C THR A 65 9.32 -9.77 2.98
N PHE A 66 9.89 -9.79 1.77
CA PHE A 66 9.79 -8.70 0.81
C PHE A 66 9.06 -9.17 -0.46
N ARG A 67 8.23 -8.28 -1.01
CA ARG A 67 7.58 -8.42 -2.31
C ARG A 67 8.26 -7.45 -3.26
N SER A 68 9.09 -7.96 -4.17
CA SER A 68 9.83 -7.15 -5.13
C SER A 68 9.00 -6.71 -6.34
N THR A 69 7.81 -7.29 -6.52
CA THR A 69 6.91 -7.07 -7.66
C THR A 69 5.59 -6.44 -7.23
N LYS A 70 4.94 -5.73 -8.17
CA LYS A 70 3.61 -5.16 -7.96
C LYS A 70 2.58 -6.23 -7.59
N ASN A 71 2.61 -7.39 -8.27
CA ASN A 71 1.68 -8.49 -7.98
C ASN A 71 1.83 -9.02 -6.55
N GLY A 72 3.07 -9.14 -6.05
CA GLY A 72 3.30 -9.56 -4.68
C GLY A 72 2.78 -8.55 -3.64
N ALA A 73 2.91 -7.25 -3.92
CA ALA A 73 2.30 -6.23 -3.06
C ALA A 73 0.76 -6.20 -3.17
N LEU A 74 0.22 -6.41 -4.37
CA LEU A 74 -1.23 -6.49 -4.60
C LEU A 74 -1.85 -7.64 -3.83
N SER A 75 -1.23 -8.82 -3.88
CA SER A 75 -1.64 -9.98 -3.09
C SER A 75 -1.73 -9.64 -1.60
N TYR A 76 -0.78 -8.89 -1.05
CA TYR A 76 -0.88 -8.48 0.35
C TYR A 76 -2.15 -7.67 0.65
N PHE A 77 -2.56 -6.76 -0.24
CA PHE A 77 -3.74 -5.92 -0.04
C PHE A 77 -5.06 -6.67 -0.26
N VAL A 78 -5.18 -7.50 -1.29
CA VAL A 78 -6.47 -8.10 -1.66
C VAL A 78 -6.48 -9.63 -1.62
N GLY A 79 -5.34 -10.29 -1.45
CA GLY A 79 -5.21 -11.75 -1.45
C GLY A 79 -5.44 -12.36 -2.82
N HIS A 80 -5.96 -13.60 -2.82
CA HIS A 80 -6.38 -14.32 -4.03
C HIS A 80 -5.26 -14.54 -5.08
N ASP A 81 -4.02 -14.73 -4.61
CA ASP A 81 -2.88 -15.06 -5.45
C ASP A 81 -2.28 -16.41 -5.01
N ASN A 82 -2.12 -17.34 -5.96
CA ASN A 82 -1.59 -18.68 -5.70
C ASN A 82 -0.11 -18.68 -5.32
N ASP A 83 0.64 -17.64 -5.72
CA ASP A 83 2.05 -17.48 -5.36
C ASP A 83 2.20 -17.00 -3.90
N PHE A 84 1.11 -16.49 -3.32
CA PHE A 84 1.07 -15.92 -1.97
C PHE A 84 -0.17 -16.42 -1.19
N PRO A 85 -0.30 -17.74 -0.97
CA PRO A 85 -1.52 -18.34 -0.42
C PRO A 85 -1.82 -17.95 1.04
N LEU A 86 -0.87 -17.31 1.72
CA LEU A 86 -1.02 -16.83 3.09
C LEU A 86 -1.54 -15.39 3.16
N ASP A 87 -1.61 -14.68 2.03
CA ASP A 87 -2.11 -13.32 1.99
C ASP A 87 -3.65 -13.34 2.01
N GLY A 88 -4.23 -13.00 3.17
CA GLY A 88 -5.69 -12.96 3.37
C GLY A 88 -6.36 -11.64 2.98
N GLY A 89 -5.68 -10.76 2.23
CA GLY A 89 -6.20 -9.44 1.86
C GLY A 89 -6.24 -8.44 3.01
N PHE A 90 -5.12 -7.79 3.30
CA PHE A 90 -5.02 -6.79 4.37
C PHE A 90 -6.00 -5.63 4.20
N GLY A 91 -6.20 -5.16 2.97
CA GLY A 91 -7.12 -4.08 2.61
C GLY A 91 -8.59 -4.47 2.67
N LEU A 92 -8.91 -5.76 2.81
CA LEU A 92 -10.30 -6.26 2.89
C LEU A 92 -10.81 -6.34 4.33
N LYS A 93 -10.05 -5.86 5.31
CA LYS A 93 -10.35 -5.99 6.75
C LYS A 93 -11.29 -4.91 7.32
N GLY A 94 -12.07 -4.24 6.47
CA GLY A 94 -13.07 -3.25 6.91
C GLY A 94 -12.47 -1.99 7.54
N TRP A 95 -11.35 -1.48 7.00
CA TRP A 95 -10.75 -0.23 7.45
C TRP A 95 -11.69 0.96 7.20
N ARG A 96 -11.79 1.86 8.19
CA ARG A 96 -12.67 3.05 8.16
C ARG A 96 -12.04 4.32 8.68
N ALA A 97 -10.89 4.21 9.33
CA ALA A 97 -10.13 5.34 9.83
C ALA A 97 -8.65 4.99 9.83
N MET A 98 -7.82 6.00 9.62
CA MET A 98 -6.38 5.93 9.76
C MET A 98 -5.89 7.07 10.65
N ARG A 99 -4.74 6.87 11.28
CA ARG A 99 -3.99 7.95 11.92
C ARG A 99 -2.51 7.75 11.63
N SER A 100 -1.90 8.75 11.01
CA SER A 100 -0.45 8.83 10.86
C SER A 100 0.15 9.64 12.01
N VAL A 101 1.25 9.16 12.57
CA VAL A 101 2.05 9.90 13.56
C VAL A 101 3.50 9.85 13.10
N THR A 102 4.02 10.97 12.61
CA THR A 102 5.39 11.09 12.12
C THR A 102 6.37 11.11 13.29
N ALA A 103 7.27 10.13 13.35
CA ALA A 103 8.30 10.06 14.40
C ALA A 103 9.54 10.90 14.05
N ALA A 104 9.88 11.00 12.75
CA ALA A 104 10.97 11.80 12.21
C ALA A 104 10.77 12.04 10.70
N SER A 105 11.34 13.12 10.18
CA SER A 105 11.42 13.43 8.75
C SER A 105 12.79 14.02 8.43
N PHE A 106 13.24 13.82 7.18
CA PHE A 106 14.42 14.46 6.62
C PHE A 106 14.13 14.74 5.15
N ILE A 107 14.32 15.98 4.73
CA ILE A 107 14.24 16.42 3.34
C ILE A 107 15.66 16.84 2.92
N GLU A 108 16.10 16.40 1.74
CA GLU A 108 17.40 16.83 1.21
C GLU A 108 17.43 18.36 1.10
N GLY A 109 18.30 19.00 1.89
CA GLY A 109 18.31 20.45 2.10
C GLY A 109 18.14 20.87 3.56
N ASP A 110 17.68 19.96 4.42
CA ASP A 110 17.65 20.11 5.87
C ASP A 110 19.08 19.91 6.43
N VAL A 111 19.89 20.96 6.47
CA VAL A 111 21.22 20.97 7.13
C VAL A 111 21.30 22.09 8.16
#